data_AF-A0A517NCK5-F1
#
_entry.id   AF-A0A517NCK5-F1
#
_cell.length_a   1.000
_cell.length_b   1.000
_cell.length_c   1.000
_cell.angle_alpha   90.00
_cell.angle_beta   90.00
_cell.angle_gamma   90.00
#
_symmetry.space_group_name_H-M   'P 1'
#
loop_
_entity.id
_entity.type
_entity.pdbx_description
1 polymer ?
#
loop_
_entity_poly.entity_id
_entity_poly.type
_entity_poly.pdbx_seq_one_letter_code
_entity_poly.pdbx_strand_id
1 'polypeptide(L)'
;MIFAKSDAAAHRAYANVERFLTLTLKLQVNRDKSSVCKTQSLEYVGYEFRGFGGQFRVSRKKLKAFKQRASEIFRRNRGISMMKRFTEFRSYAIGWLGYFQLDCHGALEKGPPVGA
;
A
#
# COMPACT_ATOMS: atom_id res chain seq x y z
N MET A 1 -1.92 8.54 9.94
CA MET A 1 -3.08 7.64 10.08
C MET A 1 -3.45 7.60 11.55
N ILE A 2 -4.74 7.68 11.89
CA ILE A 2 -5.22 7.66 13.27
C ILE A 2 -6.27 6.54 13.36
N PHE A 3 -6.09 5.61 14.29
CA PHE A 3 -7.07 4.55 14.55
C PHE A 3 -7.91 4.91 15.77
N ALA A 4 -9.21 4.58 15.71
CA ALA A 4 -10.12 4.74 16.83
C ALA A 4 -11.01 3.51 16.97
N LYS A 5 -11.41 3.21 18.20
CA LYS A 5 -12.26 2.05 18.52
C LYS A 5 -13.70 2.20 18.00
N SER A 6 -14.21 3.43 17.95
CA SER A 6 -15.58 3.72 17.52
C SER A 6 -15.61 4.81 16.46
N ASP A 7 -16.65 4.76 15.63
CA ASP A 7 -16.89 5.74 14.57
C ASP A 7 -17.03 7.18 15.13
N ALA A 8 -17.76 7.32 16.25
CA ALA A 8 -17.89 8.59 16.95
C ALA A 8 -16.55 9.13 17.48
N ALA A 9 -15.65 8.26 17.94
CA ALA A 9 -14.31 8.68 18.35
C ALA A 9 -13.46 9.11 17.14
N ALA A 10 -13.58 8.41 16.01
CA ALA A 10 -12.87 8.74 14.78
C ALA A 10 -13.28 10.12 14.24
N HIS A 11 -14.58 10.41 14.16
CA HIS A 11 -15.08 11.72 13.72
C HIS A 11 -14.66 12.86 14.64
N ARG A 12 -14.70 12.65 15.97
CA ARG A 12 -14.20 13.65 16.94
C ARG A 12 -12.70 13.91 16.76
N ALA A 13 -11.90 12.86 16.59
CA ALA A 13 -10.46 12.99 16.34
C ALA A 13 -10.19 13.73 15.03
N TYR A 14 -10.92 13.41 13.95
CA TYR A 14 -10.81 14.07 12.66
C TYR A 14 -11.07 15.58 12.77
N ALA A 15 -12.19 15.98 13.39
CA ALA A 15 -12.55 17.39 13.57
C ALA A 15 -11.52 18.16 14.42
N ASN A 16 -11.00 17.53 15.48
CA ASN A 16 -9.97 18.14 16.32
C ASN A 16 -8.65 18.34 15.58
N VAL A 17 -8.21 17.35 14.80
CA VAL A 17 -6.98 17.44 14.01
C VAL A 17 -7.14 18.46 12.89
N GLU A 18 -8.26 18.45 12.15
CA GLU A 18 -8.54 19.44 11.11
C GLU A 18 -8.50 20.88 11.68
N ARG A 19 -9.13 21.10 12.83
CA ARG A 19 -9.11 22.39 13.52
C ARG A 19 -7.70 22.81 13.92
N PHE A 20 -6.91 21.91 14.49
CA PHE A 20 -5.53 22.20 14.89
C PHE A 20 -4.64 22.54 13.69
N LEU A 21 -4.73 21.75 12.61
CA LEU A 21 -3.97 21.99 11.38
C LEU A 21 -4.32 23.36 10.77
N THR A 22 -5.61 23.72 10.76
CA THR A 22 -6.09 24.95 10.10
C THR A 22 -5.88 26.20 10.96
N LEU A 23 -6.20 26.14 12.26
CA LEU A 23 -6.16 27.32 13.13
C LEU A 23 -4.77 27.57 13.73
N THR A 24 -4.06 26.52 14.12
CA THR A 24 -2.76 26.65 14.78
C THR A 24 -1.62 26.64 13.78
N LEU A 25 -1.57 25.63 12.91
CA LEU A 25 -0.48 25.48 11.93
C LEU A 25 -0.74 26.24 10.62
N LYS A 26 -1.96 26.75 10.39
CA LYS A 26 -2.37 27.45 9.17
C LYS A 26 -2.17 26.63 7.89
N LEU A 27 -2.38 25.31 7.97
CA LEU A 27 -2.29 24.39 6.85
C LEU A 27 -3.68 24.11 6.25
N GLN A 28 -3.76 24.03 4.93
CA GLN A 28 -4.98 23.63 4.24
C GLN A 28 -5.10 22.10 4.21
N VAL A 29 -6.21 21.59 4.72
CA VAL A 29 -6.53 20.15 4.67
C VAL A 29 -7.15 19.80 3.33
N ASN A 30 -6.62 18.77 2.67
CA ASN A 30 -7.22 18.23 1.45
C ASN A 30 -8.30 17.21 1.83
N ARG A 31 -9.57 17.64 1.77
CA ARG A 31 -10.76 16.84 2.11
C ARG A 31 -11.05 15.72 1.11
N ASP A 32 -10.62 15.85 -0.13
CA ASP A 32 -10.78 14.78 -1.14
C ASP A 32 -9.90 13.56 -0.82
N LYS A 33 -8.78 13.80 -0.11
CA LYS A 33 -7.82 12.77 0.29
C LYS A 33 -7.96 12.33 1.75
N SER A 34 -8.70 13.09 2.56
CA SER A 34 -8.80 12.89 4.01
C SER A 34 -10.21 12.49 4.37
N SER A 35 -10.39 11.29 4.89
CA SER A 35 -11.70 10.78 5.28
C SER A 35 -11.61 9.84 6.48
N VAL A 36 -12.73 9.70 7.18
CA VAL A 36 -12.92 8.64 8.18
C VAL A 36 -13.48 7.43 7.45
N CYS A 37 -12.77 6.31 7.50
CA CYS A 37 -13.20 5.07 6.85
C CYS A 37 -12.93 3.86 7.73
N LYS A 38 -13.60 2.74 7.43
CA LYS A 38 -13.32 1.46 8.08
C LYS A 38 -11.92 0.98 7.72
N THR A 39 -11.28 0.27 8.64
CA THR A 39 -9.94 -0.29 8.45
C THR A 39 -9.86 -1.19 7.22
N GLN A 40 -10.90 -1.98 6.93
CA GLN A 40 -10.91 -2.95 5.83
C GLN A 40 -10.82 -2.33 4.42
N SER A 41 -11.14 -1.04 4.27
CA SER A 41 -11.12 -0.32 3.00
C SER A 41 -9.94 0.64 2.89
N LEU A 42 -9.05 0.65 3.88
CA LEU A 42 -8.00 1.65 3.97
C LEU A 42 -6.77 1.24 3.16
N GLU A 43 -6.36 2.11 2.23
CA GLU A 43 -5.07 2.05 1.55
C GLU A 43 -4.12 3.07 2.18
N TYR A 44 -2.94 2.64 2.62
CA TYR A 44 -1.91 3.53 3.14
C TYR A 44 -0.53 3.12 2.62
N VAL A 45 0.19 4.07 2.01
CA VAL A 45 1.60 3.92 1.61
C VAL A 45 1.84 2.70 0.70
N GLY A 46 0.81 2.30 -0.05
CA GLY A 46 0.84 1.18 -0.97
C GLY A 46 0.39 -0.16 -0.39
N TYR A 47 -0.03 -0.19 0.87
CA TYR A 47 -0.65 -1.35 1.53
C TYR A 47 -2.16 -1.18 1.67
N GLU A 48 -2.90 -2.28 1.53
CA GLU A 48 -4.31 -2.43 1.89
C GLU A 48 -4.43 -3.20 3.21
N PHE A 49 -5.31 -2.73 4.10
CA PHE A 49 -5.65 -3.45 5.32
C PHE A 49 -6.84 -4.37 5.06
N ARG A 50 -6.71 -5.68 5.33
CA ARG A 50 -7.81 -6.64 5.15
C ARG A 50 -8.12 -7.44 6.42
N GLY A 51 -9.41 -7.61 6.68
CA GLY A 51 -9.94 -8.49 7.73
C GLY A 51 -9.79 -7.96 9.16
N PHE A 52 -10.36 -8.72 10.10
CA PHE A 52 -10.15 -8.54 11.53
C PHE A 52 -8.79 -9.16 11.89
N GLY A 53 -7.88 -8.39 12.50
CA GLY A 53 -6.53 -8.85 12.84
C GLY A 53 -5.39 -8.22 12.03
N GLY A 54 -5.67 -7.26 11.14
CA GLY A 54 -4.63 -6.38 10.58
C GLY A 54 -3.72 -7.03 9.54
N GLN A 55 -4.25 -7.88 8.66
CA GLN A 55 -3.43 -8.38 7.54
C GLN A 55 -3.10 -7.22 6.60
N PHE A 56 -1.81 -6.94 6.45
CA PHE A 56 -1.28 -6.01 5.48
C PHE A 56 -1.08 -6.74 4.16
N ARG A 57 -1.65 -6.21 3.08
CA ARG A 57 -1.41 -6.72 1.72
C ARG A 57 -0.91 -5.62 0.81
N VAL A 58 -0.15 -5.95 -0.22
CA VAL A 58 0.17 -4.96 -1.26
C VAL A 58 -1.13 -4.50 -1.94
N SER A 59 -1.31 -3.18 -2.03
CA SER A 59 -2.47 -2.60 -2.72
C SER A 59 -2.54 -3.03 -4.18
N ARG A 60 -3.76 -3.21 -4.69
CA ARG A 60 -3.98 -3.59 -6.09
C ARG A 60 -3.35 -2.58 -7.05
N LYS A 61 -3.37 -1.29 -6.68
CA LYS A 61 -2.76 -0.20 -7.44
C LYS A 61 -1.25 -0.39 -7.58
N LYS A 62 -0.55 -0.69 -6.49
CA LYS A 62 0.90 -0.94 -6.51
C LYS A 62 1.24 -2.23 -7.24
N LEU A 63 0.45 -3.29 -7.09
CA LEU A 63 0.64 -4.52 -7.84
C LEU A 63 0.48 -4.30 -9.36
N LYS A 64 -0.51 -3.51 -9.78
CA LYS A 64 -0.69 -3.13 -11.18
C LYS A 64 0.51 -2.32 -11.70
N ALA A 65 1.00 -1.36 -10.91
CA ALA A 65 2.19 -0.58 -11.25
C ALA A 65 3.45 -1.46 -11.40
N PHE A 66 3.62 -2.45 -10.52
CA PHE A 66 4.71 -3.43 -10.63
C PHE A 66 4.64 -4.22 -11.94
N LYS A 67 3.46 -4.77 -12.27
CA LYS A 67 3.24 -5.50 -13.53
C LYS A 67 3.52 -4.62 -14.75
N GLN A 68 3.02 -3.39 -14.73
CA GLN A 68 3.26 -2.42 -15.81
C GLN A 68 4.76 -2.15 -15.97
N ARG A 69 5.47 -1.90 -14.87
CA ARG A 69 6.92 -1.65 -14.90
C ARG A 69 7.70 -2.85 -15.42
N ALA A 70 7.33 -4.06 -15.01
CA ALA A 70 7.91 -5.29 -15.55
C ALA A 70 7.69 -5.39 -17.07
N SER A 71 6.47 -5.13 -17.55
CA SER A 71 6.17 -5.12 -19.00
C SER A 71 6.97 -4.06 -19.77
N GLU A 72 7.20 -2.88 -19.18
CA GLU A 72 8.04 -1.84 -19.78
C GLU A 72 9.50 -2.29 -19.92
N ILE A 73 10.05 -2.94 -18.88
CA ILE A 73 11.43 -3.45 -18.90
C ILE A 73 11.60 -4.49 -20.01
N PHE A 74 10.63 -5.39 -20.17
CA PHE A 74 10.66 -6.46 -21.18
C PHE A 74 10.12 -6.05 -22.56
N ARG A 75 9.79 -4.77 -22.78
CA ARG A 75 9.24 -4.29 -24.06
C ARG A 75 10.16 -4.60 -25.25
N ARG A 76 9.58 -5.12 -26.35
CA ARG A 76 10.31 -5.63 -27.53
C ARG A 76 11.20 -4.56 -28.21
N ASN A 77 10.72 -3.32 -28.33
CA ASN A 77 11.36 -2.25 -29.11
C ASN A 77 12.37 -1.39 -28.33
N ARG A 78 13.20 -1.98 -27.45
CA ARG A 78 14.20 -1.23 -26.67
C ARG A 78 15.62 -1.25 -27.25
N GLY A 79 15.93 -2.17 -28.17
CA GLY A 79 17.31 -2.31 -28.70
C GLY A 79 18.34 -2.79 -27.68
N ILE A 80 17.91 -3.32 -26.53
CA ILE A 80 18.78 -3.78 -25.43
C ILE A 80 18.78 -5.32 -25.37
N SER A 81 19.95 -5.90 -25.11
CA SER A 81 20.14 -7.34 -24.95
C SER A 81 19.30 -7.93 -23.82
N MET A 82 18.93 -9.21 -23.93
CA MET A 82 18.11 -9.86 -22.92
C MET A 82 18.78 -9.88 -21.54
N MET A 83 20.11 -10.08 -21.50
CA MET A 83 20.87 -10.07 -20.25
C MET A 83 20.73 -8.74 -19.51
N LYS A 84 20.87 -7.60 -20.20
CA LYS A 84 20.71 -6.28 -19.61
C LYS A 84 19.28 -6.05 -19.09
N ARG A 85 18.25 -6.57 -19.79
CA ARG A 85 16.85 -6.50 -19.31
C ARG A 85 16.66 -7.28 -18.01
N PHE A 86 17.26 -8.48 -17.91
CA PHE A 86 17.20 -9.27 -16.67
C PHE A 86 17.90 -8.57 -15.51
N THR A 87 19.08 -7.96 -15.72
CA THR A 87 19.77 -7.19 -14.68
C THR A 87 18.93 -6.01 -14.20
N GLU A 88 18.32 -5.25 -15.13
CA GLU A 88 17.43 -4.15 -14.80
C GLU A 88 16.21 -4.62 -14.00
N PHE A 89 15.55 -5.69 -14.47
CA PHE A 89 14.41 -6.27 -13.77
C PHE A 89 14.78 -6.77 -12.37
N ARG A 90 15.92 -7.45 -12.23
CA ARG A 90 16.39 -7.98 -10.94
C ARG A 90 16.59 -6.86 -9.92
N SER A 91 17.25 -5.77 -10.31
CA SER A 91 17.46 -4.62 -9.42
C SER A 91 16.13 -4.01 -8.96
N TYR A 92 15.19 -3.83 -9.90
CA TYR A 92 13.85 -3.34 -9.59
C TYR A 92 13.07 -4.29 -8.67
N ALA A 93 13.08 -5.59 -8.97
CA ALA A 93 12.36 -6.60 -8.21
C ALA A 93 12.88 -6.73 -6.78
N ILE A 94 14.20 -6.67 -6.57
CA ILE A 94 14.80 -6.70 -5.23
C ILE A 94 14.32 -5.50 -4.40
N GLY A 95 14.37 -4.29 -4.97
CA GLY A 95 13.87 -3.09 -4.25
C GLY A 95 12.39 -3.18 -3.93
N TRP A 96 11.59 -3.71 -4.87
CA TRP A 96 10.15 -3.89 -4.66
C TRP A 96 9.83 -4.92 -3.57
N LEU A 97 10.49 -6.08 -3.60
CA LEU A 97 10.32 -7.13 -2.59
C LEU A 97 10.78 -6.64 -1.22
N GLY A 98 11.89 -5.92 -1.13
CA GLY A 98 12.37 -5.35 0.14
C GLY A 98 11.37 -4.37 0.75
N TYR A 99 10.76 -3.51 -0.08
CA TYR A 99 9.74 -2.56 0.41
C TYR A 99 8.43 -3.26 0.83
N PHE A 100 8.02 -4.30 0.11
CA PHE A 100 6.76 -5.02 0.32
C PHE A 100 6.87 -6.33 1.12
N GLN A 101 8.00 -6.55 1.79
CA GLN A 101 8.29 -7.80 2.51
C GLN A 101 7.25 -8.15 3.60
N LEU A 102 6.54 -7.15 4.14
CA LEU A 102 5.51 -7.35 5.16
C LEU A 102 4.30 -8.15 4.66
N ASP A 103 3.98 -8.09 3.36
CA ASP A 103 2.96 -8.97 2.75
C ASP A 103 3.53 -10.38 2.50
N CYS A 104 4.81 -10.46 2.10
CA CYS A 104 5.47 -11.73 1.79
C CYS A 104 5.65 -12.64 3.01
N HIS A 105 5.83 -12.09 4.22
CA HIS A 105 6.05 -12.88 5.43
C HIS A 105 4.75 -13.59 5.90
N GLY A 106 3.59 -12.96 5.74
CA GLY A 106 2.30 -13.56 6.10
C GLY A 106 1.87 -14.70 5.17
N ALA A 107 2.43 -14.78 3.97
CA ALA A 107 2.22 -15.89 3.05
C ALA A 107 3.04 -17.14 3.40
N LEU A 108 4.16 -16.99 4.11
CA LEU A 108 5.03 -18.11 4.51
C LEU A 108 4.59 -18.80 5.81
N GLU A 109 3.85 -18.10 6.68
CA GLU A 109 3.28 -18.70 7.90
C GLU A 109 1.94 -19.40 7.67
N LYS A 110 1.24 -19.09 6.56
CA LYS A 110 0.01 -19.77 6.18
C LYS A 110 0.30 -20.84 5.14
N GLY A 111 0.77 -22.00 5.62
CA GLY A 111 0.74 -23.23 4.85
C GLY A 111 -0.66 -23.48 4.24
N PRO A 112 -0.76 -24.23 3.12
CA PRO A 112 -2.05 -24.50 2.50
C PRO A 112 -3.01 -25.11 3.52
N PRO A 113 -4.32 -24.78 3.50
CA PRO A 113 -5.28 -25.45 4.35
C PRO A 113 -5.23 -26.95 4.03
N VAL A 114 -4.82 -27.74 5.01
CA VAL A 114 -4.94 -29.19 4.98
C VAL A 114 -6.43 -29.50 5.02
N GLY A 115 -6.95 -30.01 3.90
CA GLY A 115 -8.22 -30.74 3.83
C GLY A 115 -9.50 -29.90 3.72
N ALA A 116 -10.15 -30.00 2.57
CA ALA A 116 -11.56 -30.37 2.43
C ALA A 116 -11.77 -30.94 1.02
#